data_AF-A0A1E4CJQ9-F1
#
_entry.id   AF-A0A1E4CJQ9-F1
#
_cell.length_a   1.000
_cell.length_b   1.000
_cell.length_c   1.000
_cell.angle_alpha   90.00
_cell.angle_beta   90.00
_cell.angle_gamma   90.00
#
_symmetry.space_group_name_H-M   'P 1'
#
loop_
_entity.id
_entity.type
_entity.pdbx_description
1 polymer ?
#
loop_
_entity_poly.entity_id
_entity_poly.type
_entity_poly.pdbx_seq_one_letter_code
_entity_poly.pdbx_strand_id
1 'polypeptide(L)'
;MTSTPESESSQAADERLLAAHDLALAALHEITPATTVGPAAGYTLEEGGVVSLRFENTMLGYPGWFWTVSVAVVEGSEPTVLEAELLPGDGALLAPEWVPWAVRLAEYQSAQAALAAEERELAAAEGDDLDEDDDDANDAEDDEDDEDDDLDDLDDLDAADFDEDGSPILHAGDLDGVDIDVLDDGDDDSDADDDDSDTDDDVADEDLDDVTDDEDE
;
A
#
# COMPACT_ATOMS: atom_id res chain seq x y z
N MET A 1 -24.96 30.31 -12.75
CA MET A 1 -23.55 30.75 -12.66
C MET A 1 -22.86 30.26 -13.91
N THR A 2 -22.70 31.11 -14.92
CA THR A 2 -21.95 30.77 -16.13
C THR A 2 -20.48 30.98 -15.81
N SER A 3 -19.75 29.90 -15.52
CA SER A 3 -18.30 29.96 -15.33
C SER A 3 -17.66 30.45 -16.63
N THR A 4 -16.92 31.54 -16.52
CA THR A 4 -15.99 32.01 -17.56
C THR A 4 -14.89 30.96 -17.70
N PRO A 5 -14.57 30.47 -18.92
CA PRO A 5 -13.41 29.61 -19.08
C PRO A 5 -12.16 30.44 -18.75
N GLU A 6 -11.38 29.98 -17.77
CA GLU A 6 -10.04 30.50 -17.55
C GLU A 6 -9.22 30.26 -18.82
N SER A 7 -8.49 31.28 -19.26
CA SER A 7 -7.64 31.22 -20.43
C SER A 7 -6.59 30.13 -20.24
N GLU A 8 -6.67 29.07 -21.05
CA GLU A 8 -5.57 28.13 -21.30
C GLU A 8 -4.37 28.93 -21.84
N SER A 9 -3.54 29.39 -20.91
CA SER A 9 -2.30 30.06 -21.22
C SER A 9 -1.34 28.96 -21.64
N SER A 10 -1.06 28.86 -22.93
CA SER A 10 0.04 28.04 -23.47
C SER A 10 1.35 28.58 -22.93
N GLN A 11 1.68 28.24 -21.69
CA GLN A 11 2.89 28.65 -21.01
C GLN A 11 4.04 27.83 -21.57
N ALA A 12 5.09 28.51 -22.06
CA ALA A 12 6.30 27.81 -22.46
C ALA A 12 6.96 27.19 -21.22
N ALA A 13 7.49 25.97 -21.34
CA ALA A 13 8.19 25.31 -20.24
C ALA A 13 9.40 26.15 -19.80
N ASP A 14 9.57 26.35 -18.48
CA ASP A 14 10.75 27.00 -17.92
C ASP A 14 11.99 26.13 -18.20
N GLU A 15 13.00 26.70 -18.86
CA GLU A 15 14.23 25.99 -19.24
C GLU A 15 14.96 25.41 -18.01
N ARG A 16 14.81 26.03 -16.83
CA ARG A 16 15.39 25.52 -15.57
C ARG A 16 14.79 24.18 -15.17
N LEU A 17 13.49 24.00 -15.40
CA LEU A 17 12.79 22.74 -15.12
C LEU A 17 13.19 21.65 -16.11
N LEU A 18 13.35 22.00 -17.39
CA LEU A 18 13.86 21.07 -18.41
C LEU A 18 15.30 20.63 -18.12
N ALA A 19 16.10 21.49 -17.49
CA ALA A 19 17.47 21.17 -17.08
C ALA A 19 17.57 20.42 -15.75
N ALA A 20 16.47 20.25 -15.00
CA ALA A 20 16.46 19.67 -13.64
C ALA A 20 16.57 18.12 -13.61
N HIS A 21 17.25 17.52 -14.59
CA HIS A 21 17.41 16.06 -14.68
C HIS A 21 18.17 15.47 -13.49
N ASP A 22 19.23 16.13 -13.02
CA ASP A 22 20.02 15.64 -11.89
C ASP A 22 19.21 15.68 -10.58
N LEU A 23 18.40 16.73 -10.39
CA LEU A 23 17.45 16.83 -9.28
C LEU A 23 16.43 15.70 -9.32
N ALA A 24 15.87 15.42 -10.51
CA ALA A 24 14.91 14.33 -10.68
C ALA A 24 15.53 12.95 -10.44
N LEU A 25 16.75 12.70 -10.93
CA LEU A 25 17.48 11.46 -10.68
C LEU A 25 17.80 11.27 -9.20
N ALA A 26 18.19 12.35 -8.49
CA ALA A 26 18.42 12.30 -7.06
C ALA A 26 17.15 11.86 -6.30
N ALA A 27 16.00 12.48 -6.60
CA ALA A 27 14.72 12.12 -5.99
C ALA A 27 14.30 10.66 -6.28
N LEU A 28 14.52 10.17 -7.51
CA LEU A 28 14.25 8.76 -7.82
C LEU A 28 15.15 7.82 -7.00
N HIS A 29 16.44 8.15 -6.84
CA HIS A 29 17.36 7.33 -6.07
C HIS A 29 17.07 7.28 -4.57
N GLU A 30 16.26 8.21 -4.04
CA GLU A 30 15.77 8.14 -2.66
C GLU A 30 14.72 7.04 -2.48
N ILE A 31 13.93 6.74 -3.52
CA ILE A 31 12.79 5.81 -3.42
C ILE A 31 13.00 4.48 -4.15
N THR A 32 13.98 4.39 -5.05
CA THR A 32 14.22 3.20 -5.87
C THR A 32 15.71 3.00 -6.19
N PRO A 33 16.18 1.75 -6.36
CA PRO A 33 17.56 1.50 -6.79
C PRO A 33 17.82 2.10 -8.17
N ALA A 34 19.00 2.71 -8.37
CA ALA A 34 19.40 3.29 -9.66
C ALA A 34 19.31 2.31 -10.85
N THR A 35 19.39 1.00 -10.60
CA THR A 35 19.24 -0.02 -11.63
C THR A 35 17.86 -0.06 -12.28
N THR A 36 16.82 0.47 -11.62
CA THR A 36 15.43 0.52 -12.11
C THR A 36 15.17 1.70 -13.05
N VAL A 37 16.06 2.71 -13.03
CA VAL A 37 15.94 3.97 -13.77
C VAL A 37 16.80 3.91 -15.03
N GLY A 38 16.15 4.09 -16.18
CA GLY A 38 16.78 4.09 -17.49
C GLY A 38 17.06 5.50 -18.03
N PRO A 39 17.35 5.62 -19.33
CA PRO A 39 17.59 6.90 -19.99
C PRO A 39 16.40 7.85 -19.89
N ALA A 40 16.68 9.16 -20.04
CA ALA A 40 15.64 10.18 -20.15
C ALA A 40 14.72 9.90 -21.35
N ALA A 41 13.41 9.98 -21.10
CA ALA A 41 12.34 9.63 -22.03
C ALA A 41 11.44 10.82 -22.39
N GLY A 42 12.00 12.04 -22.32
CA GLY A 42 11.30 13.29 -22.60
C GLY A 42 10.60 13.87 -21.37
N TYR A 43 9.62 14.74 -21.62
CA TYR A 43 8.89 15.44 -20.57
C TYR A 43 7.46 15.75 -21.01
N THR A 44 6.59 16.00 -20.03
CA THR A 44 5.25 16.55 -20.23
C THR A 44 5.15 17.90 -19.50
N LEU A 45 4.43 18.85 -20.09
CA LEU A 45 4.08 20.09 -19.40
C LEU A 45 2.71 19.91 -18.76
N GLU A 46 2.65 20.10 -17.44
CA GLU A 46 1.42 20.03 -16.67
C GLU A 46 0.83 21.42 -16.47
N GLU A 47 -0.40 21.46 -15.96
CA GLU A 47 -1.05 22.71 -15.57
C GLU A 47 -0.26 23.44 -14.48
N GLY A 48 -0.28 24.77 -14.48
CA GLY A 48 0.42 25.59 -13.48
C GLY A 48 1.93 25.72 -13.70
N GLY A 49 2.46 25.29 -14.84
CA GLY A 49 3.88 25.45 -15.19
C GLY A 49 4.80 24.39 -14.58
N VAL A 50 4.24 23.30 -14.07
CA VAL A 50 4.97 22.11 -13.61
C VAL A 50 5.45 21.32 -14.82
N VAL A 51 6.63 20.71 -14.72
CA VAL A 51 7.21 19.86 -15.76
C VAL A 51 7.41 18.46 -15.19
N SER A 52 6.82 17.47 -15.86
CA SER A 52 7.00 16.05 -15.55
C SER A 52 8.15 15.49 -16.38
N LEU A 53 9.34 15.35 -15.78
CA LEU A 53 10.50 14.71 -16.41
C LEU A 53 10.34 13.19 -16.37
N ARG A 54 10.51 12.53 -17.52
CA ARG A 54 10.32 11.09 -17.65
C ARG A 54 11.62 10.36 -17.90
N PHE A 55 11.72 9.15 -17.36
CA PHE A 55 12.81 8.21 -17.55
C PHE A 55 12.25 6.83 -17.88
N GLU A 56 12.92 6.10 -18.76
CA GLU A 56 12.57 4.70 -19.02
C GLU A 56 12.64 3.90 -17.72
N ASN A 57 11.73 2.94 -17.54
CA ASN A 57 11.82 1.97 -16.46
C ASN A 57 12.43 0.65 -16.97
N THR A 58 13.33 0.06 -16.19
CA THR A 58 14.01 -1.21 -16.54
C THR A 58 13.46 -2.42 -15.78
N MET A 59 12.51 -2.23 -14.85
CA MET A 59 11.91 -3.31 -14.09
C MET A 59 11.06 -4.21 -14.98
N LEU A 60 11.35 -5.52 -14.95
CA LEU A 60 10.67 -6.54 -15.79
C LEU A 60 9.16 -6.66 -15.52
N GLY A 61 8.71 -6.29 -14.31
CA GLY A 61 7.29 -6.33 -13.92
C GLY A 61 6.47 -5.14 -14.45
N TYR A 62 7.12 -4.09 -14.94
CA TYR A 62 6.49 -2.84 -15.37
C TYR A 62 6.91 -2.46 -16.81
N PRO A 63 6.72 -3.37 -17.79
CA PRO A 63 7.08 -3.07 -19.18
C PRO A 63 6.20 -1.93 -19.72
N GLY A 64 6.83 -0.94 -20.36
CA GLY A 64 6.13 0.22 -20.92
C GLY A 64 5.72 1.30 -19.90
N TRP A 65 6.10 1.14 -18.63
CA TRP A 65 5.97 2.18 -17.61
C TRP A 65 7.18 3.12 -17.63
N PHE A 66 7.03 4.30 -17.04
CA PHE A 66 8.07 5.32 -16.96
C PHE A 66 8.16 5.83 -15.52
N TRP A 67 9.39 6.04 -15.06
CA TRP A 67 9.59 6.88 -13.89
C TRP A 67 9.31 8.33 -14.29
N THR A 68 8.48 9.01 -13.53
CA THR A 68 8.08 10.40 -13.76
C THR A 68 8.39 11.19 -12.50
N VAL A 69 9.04 12.34 -12.67
CA VAL A 69 9.30 13.27 -11.58
C VAL A 69 8.73 14.62 -11.96
N SER A 70 7.75 15.08 -11.19
CA SER A 70 7.14 16.40 -11.36
C SER A 70 8.00 17.43 -10.65
N VAL A 71 8.52 18.40 -11.40
CA VAL A 71 9.33 19.50 -10.88
C VAL A 71 8.65 20.85 -11.12
N ALA A 72 8.77 21.73 -10.14
CA ALA A 72 8.20 23.07 -10.18
C ALA A 72 9.21 24.09 -9.68
N VAL A 73 8.96 25.37 -9.96
CA VAL A 73 9.81 26.46 -9.48
C VAL A 73 8.96 27.62 -9.01
N VAL A 74 9.29 28.12 -7.82
CA VAL A 74 8.71 29.34 -7.27
C VAL A 74 9.56 30.53 -7.71
N GLU A 75 8.95 31.69 -7.97
CA GLU A 75 9.67 32.90 -8.37
C GLU A 75 10.78 33.24 -7.37
N GLY A 76 11.99 33.50 -7.89
CA GLY A 76 13.17 33.81 -7.07
C GLY A 76 13.81 32.62 -6.37
N SER A 77 13.31 31.39 -6.58
CA SER A 77 13.84 30.16 -5.98
C SER A 77 14.42 29.20 -7.03
N GLU A 78 15.16 28.20 -6.56
CA GLU A 78 15.60 27.06 -7.36
C GLU A 78 14.45 26.05 -7.59
N PRO A 79 14.50 25.23 -8.65
CA PRO A 79 13.54 24.15 -8.87
C PRO A 79 13.46 23.17 -7.69
N THR A 80 12.26 22.68 -7.40
CA THR A 80 12.01 21.65 -6.40
C THR A 80 11.19 20.50 -6.98
N VAL A 81 11.29 19.33 -6.36
CA VAL A 81 10.48 18.15 -6.70
C VAL A 81 9.15 18.22 -5.96
N LEU A 82 8.07 17.92 -6.67
CA LEU A 82 6.73 17.79 -6.10
C LEU A 82 6.42 16.32 -5.78
N GLU A 83 6.69 15.43 -6.73
CA GLU A 83 6.44 14.00 -6.59
C GLU A 83 7.37 13.18 -7.50
N ALA A 84 7.53 11.90 -7.14
CA ALA A 84 8.23 10.91 -7.94
C ALA A 84 7.38 9.63 -7.99
N GLU A 85 7.01 9.21 -9.19
CA GLU A 85 6.03 8.16 -9.40
C GLU A 85 6.38 7.28 -10.61
N LEU A 86 5.76 6.10 -10.66
CA LEU A 86 5.87 5.18 -11.79
C LEU A 86 4.54 5.16 -12.52
N LEU A 87 4.50 5.68 -13.74
CA LEU A 87 3.27 5.81 -14.53
C LEU A 87 3.27 4.93 -15.79
N PRO A 88 2.11 4.38 -16.18
CA PRO A 88 1.99 3.63 -17.42
C PRO A 88 2.06 4.54 -18.66
N GLY A 89 2.83 4.15 -19.68
CA GLY A 89 2.77 4.74 -21.01
C GLY A 89 1.89 3.95 -21.99
N ASP A 90 1.87 4.35 -23.27
CA ASP A 90 1.03 3.77 -24.34
C ASP A 90 1.22 2.24 -24.57
N GLY A 91 2.31 1.66 -24.10
CA GLY A 91 2.61 0.23 -24.19
C GLY A 91 2.60 -0.51 -22.86
N ALA A 92 2.12 0.14 -21.79
CA ALA A 92 2.14 -0.42 -20.45
C ALA A 92 1.18 -1.59 -20.30
N LEU A 93 1.63 -2.67 -19.65
CA LEU A 93 0.73 -3.72 -19.19
C LEU A 93 -0.08 -3.17 -18.01
N LEU A 94 -1.38 -2.94 -18.24
CA LEU A 94 -2.32 -2.49 -17.22
C LEU A 94 -3.01 -3.68 -16.55
N ALA A 95 -3.43 -3.45 -15.31
CA ALA A 95 -4.27 -4.39 -14.59
C ALA A 95 -5.63 -4.55 -15.30
N PRO A 96 -6.26 -5.73 -15.22
CA PRO A 96 -7.63 -5.90 -15.68
C PRO A 96 -8.59 -5.06 -14.84
N GLU A 97 -9.81 -4.85 -15.35
CA GLU A 97 -10.88 -4.22 -14.61
C GLU A 97 -11.11 -4.90 -13.27
N TRP A 98 -11.33 -4.09 -12.22
CA TRP A 98 -11.60 -4.63 -10.90
C TRP A 98 -12.98 -5.29 -10.87
N VAL A 99 -13.04 -6.44 -10.19
CA VAL A 99 -14.28 -7.21 -10.01
C VAL A 99 -14.59 -7.27 -8.52
N PRO A 100 -15.82 -6.92 -8.08
CA PRO A 100 -16.20 -6.98 -6.68
C PRO A 100 -15.96 -8.34 -6.06
N TRP A 101 -15.51 -8.34 -4.81
CA TRP A 101 -15.28 -9.56 -4.03
C TRP A 101 -16.47 -10.52 -4.07
N ALA A 102 -17.68 -10.03 -3.83
CA ALA A 102 -18.90 -10.84 -3.83
C ALA A 102 -19.14 -11.56 -5.17
N VAL A 103 -18.79 -10.92 -6.29
CA VAL A 103 -18.91 -11.52 -7.63
C VAL A 103 -17.86 -12.63 -7.81
N ARG A 104 -16.60 -12.35 -7.46
CA ARG A 104 -15.53 -13.37 -7.50
C ARG A 104 -15.87 -14.59 -6.64
N LEU A 105 -16.39 -14.35 -5.43
CA LEU A 105 -16.77 -15.42 -4.51
C LEU A 105 -17.95 -16.24 -5.05
N ALA A 106 -18.97 -15.59 -5.61
CA ALA A 106 -20.11 -16.28 -6.20
C ALA A 106 -19.69 -17.15 -7.40
N GLU A 107 -18.82 -16.66 -8.26
CA GLU A 107 -18.25 -17.44 -9.38
C GLU A 107 -17.44 -18.64 -8.88
N TYR A 108 -16.62 -18.43 -7.84
CA TYR A 108 -15.87 -19.52 -7.21
C TYR A 108 -16.79 -20.59 -6.63
N GLN A 109 -17.81 -20.21 -5.86
CA GLN A 109 -18.78 -21.14 -5.27
C GLN A 109 -19.58 -21.89 -6.35
N SER A 110 -19.97 -21.20 -7.42
CA SER A 110 -20.62 -21.81 -8.59
C SER A 110 -19.73 -22.86 -9.25
N ALA A 111 -18.44 -22.56 -9.43
CA ALA A 111 -17.47 -23.51 -9.99
C ALA A 111 -17.28 -24.74 -9.09
N GLN A 112 -17.22 -24.56 -7.76
CA GLN A 112 -17.15 -25.68 -6.81
C GLN A 112 -18.41 -26.57 -6.86
N ALA A 113 -19.60 -25.96 -6.92
CA ALA A 113 -20.85 -26.70 -7.03
C ALA A 113 -20.95 -27.49 -8.34
N ALA A 114 -20.45 -26.94 -9.45
CA ALA A 114 -20.41 -27.62 -10.74
C ALA A 114 -19.49 -28.86 -10.72
N LEU A 115 -18.28 -28.73 -10.15
CA LEU A 115 -17.36 -29.86 -9.99
C LEU A 115 -17.95 -30.97 -9.13
N ALA A 116 -18.58 -30.61 -8.00
CA ALA A 116 -19.24 -31.58 -7.12
C ALA A 116 -20.43 -32.28 -7.79
N ALA A 117 -21.14 -31.60 -8.69
CA ALA A 117 -22.21 -32.21 -9.47
C ALA A 117 -21.68 -33.20 -10.51
N GLU A 118 -20.58 -32.87 -11.20
CA GLU A 118 -19.90 -33.75 -12.15
C GLU A 118 -19.35 -35.01 -11.47
N GLU A 119 -18.70 -34.86 -10.31
CA GLU A 119 -18.21 -35.99 -9.52
C GLU A 119 -19.35 -36.93 -9.11
N ARG A 120 -20.49 -36.37 -8.69
CA ARG A 120 -21.68 -37.17 -8.36
C ARG A 120 -22.24 -37.90 -9.58
N GLU A 121 -22.26 -37.27 -10.75
CA GLU A 121 -22.70 -37.91 -12.00
C GLU A 121 -21.77 -39.05 -12.40
N LEU A 122 -20.45 -38.86 -12.28
CA LEU A 122 -19.47 -39.90 -12.55
C LEU A 122 -19.59 -41.07 -11.56
N ALA A 123 -19.72 -40.78 -10.26
CA ALA A 123 -19.97 -41.80 -9.25
C ALA A 123 -21.29 -42.56 -9.49
N ALA A 124 -22.34 -41.88 -9.96
CA ALA A 124 -23.60 -42.53 -10.34
C ALA A 124 -23.47 -43.39 -11.61
N ALA A 125 -22.60 -43.01 -12.54
CA ALA A 125 -22.30 -43.79 -13.74
C ALA A 125 -21.37 -44.99 -13.47
N GLU A 126 -20.50 -44.90 -12.46
CA GLU A 126 -19.66 -46.01 -11.98
C GLU A 126 -20.36 -46.91 -10.95
N GLY A 127 -21.50 -46.49 -10.39
CA GLY A 127 -22.25 -47.21 -9.36
C GLY A 127 -23.29 -48.24 -9.85
N ASP A 128 -23.29 -48.60 -11.15
CA ASP A 128 -24.26 -49.52 -11.78
C ASP A 128 -23.82 -51.00 -11.77
N ASP A 129 -22.85 -51.39 -10.93
CA ASP A 129 -22.37 -52.77 -10.85
C ASP A 129 -22.13 -53.35 -9.44
N LEU A 130 -22.85 -52.86 -8.42
CA LEU A 130 -22.99 -53.56 -7.12
C LEU A 130 -24.45 -53.75 -6.71
N ASP A 131 -25.18 -54.49 -7.54
CA ASP A 131 -26.49 -55.09 -7.18
C ASP A 131 -26.25 -56.59 -6.88
N GLU A 132 -25.80 -56.93 -5.67
CA GLU A 132 -26.02 -58.26 -5.09
C GLU A 132 -26.34 -58.12 -3.59
N ASP A 133 -27.65 -58.20 -3.29
CA ASP A 133 -28.25 -58.90 -2.15
C ASP A 133 -27.44 -58.91 -0.84
N ASP A 134 -27.86 -58.13 0.16
CA ASP A 134 -27.87 -58.65 1.52
C ASP A 134 -28.96 -57.98 2.36
N ASP A 135 -30.12 -58.63 2.36
CA ASP A 135 -31.17 -58.42 3.34
C ASP A 135 -30.72 -58.99 4.69
N ASP A 136 -30.07 -58.21 5.56
CA ASP A 136 -30.05 -58.57 6.98
C ASP A 136 -30.22 -57.35 7.89
N ALA A 137 -31.46 -57.19 8.32
CA ALA A 137 -31.82 -56.37 9.47
C ALA A 137 -31.38 -57.10 10.75
N ASN A 138 -30.26 -56.68 11.33
CA ASN A 138 -29.96 -56.97 12.74
C ASN A 138 -29.40 -55.74 13.46
N ASP A 139 -30.34 -55.06 14.11
CA ASP A 139 -30.26 -54.56 15.49
C ASP A 139 -28.99 -54.95 16.26
N ALA A 140 -28.12 -53.96 16.51
CA ALA A 140 -27.11 -54.01 17.55
C ALA A 140 -27.05 -52.62 18.20
N GLU A 141 -27.81 -52.47 19.28
CA GLU A 141 -27.55 -51.51 20.36
C GLU A 141 -26.10 -51.73 20.82
N ASP A 142 -25.23 -50.75 20.60
CA ASP A 142 -23.89 -50.71 21.18
C ASP A 142 -23.80 -49.47 22.09
N ASP A 143 -24.10 -49.73 23.36
CA ASP A 143 -23.74 -48.89 24.50
C ASP A 143 -22.21 -48.87 24.59
N GLU A 144 -21.58 -47.73 24.32
CA GLU A 144 -20.30 -47.39 24.95
C GLU A 144 -20.37 -45.95 25.48
N ASP A 145 -20.53 -45.87 26.81
CA ASP A 145 -20.11 -44.74 27.65
C ASP A 145 -18.69 -44.32 27.24
N ASP A 146 -18.43 -43.02 27.06
CA ASP A 146 -17.10 -42.46 27.36
C ASP A 146 -17.21 -40.96 27.70
N GLU A 147 -17.07 -40.72 29.00
CA GLU A 147 -16.25 -39.67 29.62
C GLU A 147 -16.65 -38.19 29.40
N ASP A 148 -17.36 -37.66 30.41
CA ASP A 148 -17.29 -36.26 30.83
C ASP A 148 -15.81 -35.84 31.02
N ASP A 149 -15.29 -34.98 30.14
CA ASP A 149 -14.08 -34.19 30.37
C ASP A 149 -14.44 -32.69 30.24
N ASP A 150 -14.70 -32.08 31.40
CA ASP A 150 -14.37 -30.70 31.79
C ASP A 150 -14.60 -29.55 30.77
N LEU A 151 -15.86 -29.14 30.56
CA LEU A 151 -16.21 -27.86 29.93
C LEU A 151 -16.80 -26.82 30.92
N ASP A 152 -16.55 -26.98 32.22
CA ASP A 152 -17.07 -26.08 33.27
C ASP A 152 -16.38 -24.68 33.32
N ASP A 153 -15.46 -24.38 32.40
CA ASP A 153 -14.72 -23.08 32.37
C ASP A 153 -15.22 -22.13 31.26
N LEU A 154 -16.37 -22.41 30.63
CA LEU A 154 -17.01 -21.53 29.64
C LEU A 154 -18.08 -20.59 30.21
N ASP A 155 -18.37 -20.69 31.51
CA ASP A 155 -19.49 -20.00 32.18
C ASP A 155 -19.22 -18.52 32.52
N ASP A 156 -18.01 -17.99 32.24
CA ASP A 156 -17.66 -16.58 32.47
C ASP A 156 -17.74 -15.71 31.18
N LEU A 157 -18.33 -16.24 30.11
CA LEU A 157 -18.61 -15.53 28.87
C LEU A 157 -20.09 -15.13 28.83
N ASP A 158 -20.42 -13.90 29.24
CA ASP A 158 -21.78 -13.36 29.11
C ASP A 158 -22.13 -13.24 27.61
N ALA A 159 -23.39 -13.50 27.27
CA ALA A 159 -23.95 -13.26 25.94
C ALA A 159 -23.84 -11.79 25.48
N ALA A 160 -23.45 -10.87 26.38
CA ALA A 160 -23.11 -9.50 26.06
C ALA A 160 -21.77 -9.34 25.30
N ASP A 161 -20.90 -10.36 25.30
CA ASP A 161 -19.58 -10.33 24.64
C ASP A 161 -19.57 -10.95 23.22
N PHE A 162 -20.73 -11.41 22.74
CA PHE A 162 -20.89 -12.07 21.44
C PHE A 162 -21.98 -11.41 20.59
N ASP A 163 -21.75 -11.29 19.28
CA ASP A 163 -22.75 -10.83 18.31
C ASP A 163 -23.86 -11.89 18.12
N GLU A 164 -24.97 -11.55 17.45
CA GLU A 164 -26.15 -12.42 17.26
C GLU A 164 -25.85 -13.76 16.55
N ASP A 165 -24.68 -13.90 15.92
CA ASP A 165 -24.19 -15.13 15.29
C ASP A 165 -23.18 -15.93 16.13
N GLY A 166 -22.85 -15.49 17.35
CA GLY A 166 -21.96 -16.18 18.28
C GLY A 166 -20.47 -15.93 18.03
N SER A 167 -20.12 -14.90 17.26
CA SER A 167 -18.74 -14.43 17.11
C SER A 167 -18.38 -13.45 18.23
N PRO A 168 -17.15 -13.48 18.80
CA PRO A 168 -16.74 -12.52 19.82
C PRO A 168 -16.79 -11.10 19.25
N ILE A 169 -17.34 -10.15 20.03
CA ILE A 169 -17.46 -8.73 19.63
C ILE A 169 -16.05 -8.12 19.66
N LEU A 170 -15.32 -8.29 18.57
CA LEU A 170 -14.04 -7.61 18.35
C LEU A 170 -14.33 -6.23 17.78
N HIS A 171 -13.78 -5.19 18.40
CA HIS A 171 -13.87 -3.83 17.86
C HIS A 171 -13.27 -3.79 16.45
N ALA A 172 -13.93 -3.06 15.54
CA ALA A 172 -13.66 -3.04 14.10
C ALA A 172 -12.25 -2.53 13.68
N GLY A 173 -11.32 -2.37 14.61
CA GLY A 173 -9.92 -1.98 14.38
C GLY A 173 -8.89 -3.08 14.59
N ASP A 174 -9.25 -4.24 15.16
CA ASP A 174 -8.26 -5.23 15.64
C ASP A 174 -8.05 -6.44 14.70
N LEU A 175 -8.57 -6.36 13.48
CA LEU A 175 -8.64 -7.49 12.54
C LEU A 175 -7.39 -7.67 11.66
N ASP A 176 -6.50 -6.68 11.60
CA ASP A 176 -5.28 -6.71 10.77
C ASP A 176 -3.97 -6.55 11.56
N GLY A 177 -4.05 -6.44 12.90
CA GLY A 177 -2.87 -6.32 13.76
C GLY A 177 -2.14 -4.98 13.63
N VAL A 178 -2.86 -3.92 13.23
CA VAL A 178 -2.36 -2.55 13.17
C VAL A 178 -3.11 -1.70 14.20
N ASP A 179 -2.57 -1.61 15.42
CA ASP A 179 -3.07 -0.70 16.44
C ASP A 179 -2.90 0.76 15.99
N ILE A 180 -4.01 1.42 15.60
CA ILE A 180 -4.00 2.83 15.19
C ILE A 180 -3.73 3.76 16.39
N ASP A 181 -4.04 3.31 17.60
CA ASP A 181 -3.96 4.10 18.84
C ASP A 181 -2.52 4.19 19.41
N VAL A 182 -1.56 3.42 18.88
CA VAL A 182 -0.14 3.46 19.30
C VAL A 182 0.62 4.65 18.69
N LEU A 183 -0.02 5.44 17.83
CA LEU A 183 0.61 6.62 17.20
C LEU A 183 0.34 7.95 17.94
N ASP A 184 -0.27 7.94 19.12
CA ASP A 184 -0.51 9.15 19.93
C ASP A 184 0.17 9.08 21.32
N ASP A 185 1.48 8.80 21.35
CA ASP A 185 2.34 9.13 22.50
C ASP A 185 2.95 10.51 22.27
N GLY A 186 2.19 11.56 22.59
CA GLY A 186 2.63 12.94 22.46
C GLY A 186 1.78 13.94 23.24
N ASP A 187 1.77 13.87 24.58
CA ASP A 187 2.44 14.88 25.42
C ASP A 187 2.16 14.64 26.91
N ASP A 188 3.24 14.71 27.67
CA ASP A 188 3.38 14.50 29.11
C ASP A 188 2.92 15.77 29.87
N ASP A 189 2.13 15.56 30.91
CA ASP A 189 1.77 16.58 31.89
C ASP A 189 3.01 16.98 32.70
N SER A 190 3.54 18.20 32.49
CA SER A 190 4.30 18.88 33.55
C SER A 190 4.04 20.39 33.56
N ASP A 191 3.00 20.78 34.29
CA ASP A 191 2.91 22.08 34.96
C ASP A 191 4.11 22.25 35.91
N ALA A 192 4.91 23.31 35.75
CA ALA A 192 5.25 24.26 36.82
C ALA A 192 6.43 25.20 36.49
N ASP A 193 6.14 26.49 36.66
CA ASP A 193 6.96 27.58 37.19
C ASP A 193 7.87 28.42 36.26
N ASP A 194 7.47 29.71 36.18
CA ASP A 194 8.26 30.91 35.96
C ASP A 194 9.66 30.87 36.59
N ASP A 195 10.69 31.32 35.85
CA ASP A 195 11.76 32.13 36.42
C ASP A 195 12.37 33.08 35.37
N ASP A 196 12.15 34.37 35.60
CA ASP A 196 12.85 35.51 35.00
C ASP A 196 14.34 35.51 35.41
N SER A 197 15.26 35.69 34.46
CA SER A 197 16.44 36.56 34.68
C SER A 197 17.20 36.88 33.38
N ASP A 198 17.00 38.11 32.92
CA ASP A 198 18.01 39.13 32.67
C ASP A 198 19.49 38.71 32.44
N THR A 199 20.01 39.18 31.29
CA THR A 199 21.18 40.10 31.22
C THR A 199 22.59 39.56 30.95
N ASP A 200 23.20 40.23 29.94
CA ASP A 200 24.63 40.46 29.66
C ASP A 200 25.50 39.25 29.26
N ASP A 201 26.56 39.34 28.45
CA ASP A 201 27.19 40.34 27.59
C ASP A 201 28.49 39.64 27.13
N ASP A 202 28.90 39.90 25.89
CA ASP A 202 30.30 40.00 25.46
C ASP A 202 31.31 38.82 25.48
N VAL A 203 31.88 38.59 24.28
CA VAL A 203 33.31 38.62 23.85
C VAL A 203 33.92 37.42 23.11
N ALA A 204 34.62 37.82 22.04
CA ALA A 204 35.81 37.26 21.37
C ALA A 204 35.60 35.97 20.53
N ASP A 205 35.71 35.97 19.19
CA ASP A 205 36.79 36.43 18.28
C ASP A 205 38.07 35.58 18.40
N GLU A 206 38.78 35.47 17.27
CA GLU A 206 39.98 34.69 16.94
C GLU A 206 39.75 33.24 16.43
N ASP A 207 40.45 32.70 15.45
CA ASP A 207 41.13 33.13 14.22
C ASP A 207 41.85 31.84 13.71
N LEU A 208 41.90 31.63 12.37
CA LEU A 208 42.95 30.91 11.61
C LEU A 208 43.15 29.38 11.85
N ASP A 209 43.11 28.51 10.83
CA ASP A 209 44.27 28.18 9.97
C ASP A 209 43.85 27.34 8.72
N ASP A 210 43.95 27.87 7.49
CA ASP A 210 44.99 27.62 6.47
C ASP A 210 45.80 26.30 6.56
N VAL A 211 45.44 25.31 5.73
CA VAL A 211 46.40 24.38 5.10
C VAL A 211 46.02 24.22 3.63
N THR A 212 46.81 24.86 2.78
CA THR A 212 47.02 24.44 1.40
C THR A 212 48.14 23.40 1.41
N ASP A 213 47.91 22.24 0.79
CA ASP A 213 48.98 21.29 0.47
C ASP A 213 48.88 20.93 -1.01
N ASP A 214 50.03 21.09 -1.64
CA ASP A 214 50.38 21.08 -3.05
C ASP A 214 51.33 19.90 -3.19
N GLU A 215 50.96 18.84 -3.92
CA GLU A 215 51.95 17.90 -4.45
C GLU A 215 51.51 17.40 -5.83
N ASP A 216 52.22 17.93 -6.83
CA ASP A 216 52.46 17.38 -8.17
C ASP A 216 53.02 15.94 -8.09
N GLU A 217 52.48 15.00 -8.88
CA GLU A 217 53.27 13.99 -9.60
C GLU A 217 52.58 13.51 -10.89
#